data_AF-A0A357VTM7-F1
#
_entry.id   AF-A0A357VTM7-F1
#
_cell.length_a   1.000
_cell.length_b   1.000
_cell.length_c   1.000
_cell.angle_alpha   90.00
_cell.angle_beta   90.00
_cell.angle_gamma   90.00
#
_symmetry.space_group_name_H-M   'P 1'
#
loop_
_entity.id
_entity.type
_entity.pdbx_description
1 polymer ?
#
loop_
_entity_poly.entity_id
_entity_poly.type
_entity_poly.pdbx_seq_one_letter_code
_entity_poly.pdbx_strand_id
1 'polypeptide(L)' 'MIDILSYSFMRYALIGAILSGFGSALLSNFIVLKKMEFIGDGAAHVAFGAIAFALFFGLNMNLLSIIV' A
#
# COMPACT_ATOMS: atom_id res chain seq x y z
N MET A 1 25.95 1.27 0.44
CA MET A 1 24.70 0.62 -0.06
C MET A 1 23.84 0.10 1.07
N ILE A 2 24.41 -0.59 2.07
CA ILE A 2 23.68 -0.97 3.30
C ILE A 2 23.21 0.25 4.11
N ASP A 3 23.86 1.41 3.93
CA ASP A 3 23.60 2.65 4.65
C ASP A 3 22.16 3.17 4.47
N ILE A 4 21.49 2.77 3.40
CA ILE A 4 20.07 3.07 3.15
C ILE A 4 19.16 2.48 4.24
N LEU A 5 19.54 1.37 4.87
CA LEU A 5 18.80 0.76 5.98
C LEU A 5 18.99 1.50 7.32
N SER A 6 19.88 2.49 7.39
CA SER A 6 20.01 3.35 8.58
C SER A 6 18.79 4.25 8.77
N TYR A 7 18.11 4.61 7.68
CA TYR A 7 16.91 5.44 7.71
C TYR A 7 15.72 4.64 8.23
N SER A 8 15.08 5.13 9.29
CA SER A 8 13.89 4.49 9.87
C SER A 8 12.75 4.33 8.85
N PHE A 9 12.53 5.32 7.98
CA PHE A 9 11.52 5.23 6.91
C PHE A 9 11.79 4.03 5.99
N MET A 10 13.04 3.78 5.65
CA MET A 10 13.42 2.68 4.77
C MET A 10 13.16 1.34 5.42
N ARG A 11 13.46 1.21 6.71
CA ARG A 11 13.16 -0.01 7.49
C ARG A 11 11.66 -0.27 7.54
N TYR A 12 10.85 0.75 7.82
CA TYR A 12 9.39 0.60 7.83
C TYR A 12 8.83 0.30 6.45
N ALA A 13 9.33 0.94 5.40
CA ALA A 13 8.93 0.67 4.02
C ALA A 13 9.26 -0.78 3.61
N LEU A 14 10.44 -1.29 3.98
CA LEU A 14 10.82 -2.67 3.70
C LEU A 14 9.93 -3.67 4.43
N ILE A 15 9.69 -3.45 5.73
CA ILE A 15 8.80 -4.30 6.53
C ILE A 15 7.38 -4.28 5.92
N GLY A 16 6.87 -3.10 5.58
CA GLY A 16 5.56 -2.93 4.95
C GLY A 16 5.47 -3.64 3.60
N ALA A 17 6.49 -3.52 2.74
CA ALA A 17 6.54 -4.18 1.44
C ALA A 17 6.55 -5.71 1.57
N ILE A 18 7.28 -6.26 2.55
CA ILE A 18 7.29 -7.69 2.84
C ILE A 18 5.89 -8.15 3.26
N LEU A 19 5.29 -7.49 4.26
CA LEU A 19 3.96 -7.85 4.77
C LEU A 19 2.87 -7.75 3.67
N SER A 20 2.89 -6.67 2.89
CA SER A 20 1.98 -6.47 1.76
C SER A 20 2.19 -7.51 0.66
N GLY A 21 3.44 -7.87 0.36
CA GLY A 21 3.79 -8.89 -0.61
C GLY A 21 3.28 -10.28 -0.21
N PHE A 22 3.40 -10.66 1.08
CA PHE A 22 2.84 -11.91 1.58
C PHE A 22 1.31 -11.97 1.42
N GLY A 23 0.59 -10.90 1.78
CA GLY A 23 -0.86 -10.83 1.58
C GLY A 23 -1.25 -10.91 0.10
N SER A 24 -0.51 -10.20 -0.75
CA SER A 24 -0.74 -10.18 -2.20
C SER A 24 -0.48 -11.54 -2.85
N ALA A 25 0.53 -12.28 -2.41
CA ALA A 25 0.82 -13.62 -2.92
C ALA A 25 -0.33 -14.61 -2.67
N LEU A 26 -0.98 -14.52 -1.51
CA LEU A 26 -2.14 -15.35 -1.17
C LEU A 26 -3.38 -14.98 -2.01
N LEU A 27 -3.63 -13.68 -2.21
CA LEU A 27 -4.80 -13.20 -2.94
C LEU A 27 -4.65 -13.30 -4.47
N SER A 28 -3.42 -13.19 -4.99
CA SER A 28 -3.12 -13.16 -6.42
C SER A 28 -3.69 -14.35 -7.18
N ASN A 29 -3.55 -15.57 -6.63
CA ASN A 29 -4.07 -16.77 -7.30
C ASN A 29 -5.59 -16.71 -7.50
N PHE A 30 -6.33 -16.26 -6.48
CA PHE A 30 -7.79 -16.10 -6.58
C PHE A 30 -8.18 -15.00 -7.56
N ILE A 31 -7.46 -13.88 -7.56
CA ILE A 31 -7.70 -12.74 -8.44
C ILE A 31 -7.49 -13.14 -9.91
N VAL A 32 -6.41 -13.85 -10.21
CA VAL A 32 -6.07 -14.32 -11.57
C VAL A 32 -7.10 -15.34 -12.06
N LEU A 33 -7.49 -16.31 -11.23
CA LEU A 33 -8.48 -17.32 -11.62
C LEU A 33 -9.86 -16.71 -11.92
N LYS A 34 -10.21 -15.60 -11.25
CA LYS A 34 -11.45 -14.86 -11.48
C LYS A 34 -11.36 -13.78 -12.56
N LYS A 35 -10.21 -13.62 -13.23
CA LYS A 35 -9.98 -12.56 -14.22
C LYS A 35 -10.22 -11.14 -13.67
N MET A 36 -9.79 -10.91 -12.44
CA MET A 36 -9.95 -9.64 -11.73
C MET A 36 -8.59 -8.93 -11.53
N GLU A 37 -7.62 -9.17 -12.42
CA GLU A 37 -6.23 -8.68 -12.32
C GLU A 37 -6.12 -7.16 -12.10
N PHE A 38 -7.07 -6.37 -12.62
CA PHE A 38 -7.09 -4.91 -12.49
C PHE A 38 -7.39 -4.39 -11.08
N ILE A 39 -7.83 -5.24 -10.15
CA ILE A 39 -8.18 -4.80 -8.79
C ILE A 39 -6.96 -4.25 -8.05
N GLY A 40 -5.77 -4.82 -8.25
CA GLY A 40 -4.56 -4.32 -7.60
C GLY A 40 -4.19 -2.90 -8.04
N ASP A 41 -4.27 -2.64 -9.35
CA ASP A 41 -3.96 -1.32 -9.93
C ASP A 41 -5.01 -0.27 -9.55
N GLY A 42 -6.29 -0.65 -9.57
CA GLY A 42 -7.39 0.20 -9.11
C GLY A 42 -7.29 0.55 -7.62
N ALA A 43 -6.96 -0.43 -6.77
CA ALA A 43 -6.78 -0.21 -5.34
C ALA A 43 -5.63 0.76 -5.05
N ALA A 44 -4.49 0.63 -5.73
CA ALA A 44 -3.37 1.55 -5.58
C ALA A 44 -3.73 3.00 -5.96
N HIS A 45 -4.45 3.20 -7.07
CA HIS A 45 -4.93 4.52 -7.49
C HIS A 45 -5.88 5.16 -6.48
N VAL A 46 -6.80 4.36 -5.91
CA VAL A 46 -7.73 4.83 -4.87
C VAL A 46 -6.97 5.22 -3.59
N ALA A 47 -5.96 4.47 -3.19
CA ALA A 47 -5.13 4.79 -2.03
C ALA A 47 -4.42 6.15 -2.16
N PHE A 48 -3.78 6.41 -3.29
CA PHE A 48 -3.16 7.72 -3.54
C PHE A 48 -4.19 8.85 -3.59
N GLY A 49 -5.35 8.61 -4.22
CA GLY A 49 -6.45 9.57 -4.26
C GLY A 49 -6.98 9.92 -2.87
N ALA A 50 -7.14 8.93 -2.00
CA ALA A 50 -7.60 9.13 -0.63
C ALA A 50 -6.59 9.95 0.19
N ILE A 51 -5.29 9.67 0.06
CA ILE A 51 -4.24 10.47 0.72
C ILE A 51 -4.28 11.93 0.26
N ALA A 52 -4.40 12.17 -1.06
CA ALA A 52 -4.52 13.52 -1.60
C ALA A 52 -5.79 14.23 -1.11
N PHE A 53 -6.91 13.51 -1.03
CA PHE A 53 -8.16 14.02 -0.49
C PHE A 53 -8.05 14.42 0.99
N ALA A 54 -7.43 13.57 1.82
CA ALA A 54 -7.19 13.90 3.23
C ALA A 54 -6.28 15.11 3.40
N LEU A 55 -5.23 15.23 2.59
CA LEU A 55 -4.37 16.41 2.58
C LEU A 55 -5.14 17.69 2.23
N PHE A 56 -6.00 17.62 1.21
CA PHE A 56 -6.79 18.77 0.75
C PHE A 56 -7.78 19.27 1.81
N PHE A 57 -8.45 18.35 2.51
CA PHE A 57 -9.43 18.68 3.55
C PHE A 57 -8.82 18.83 4.96
N GLY A 58 -7.50 18.66 5.12
CA GLY A 58 -6.84 18.71 6.44
C GLY A 58 -7.27 17.58 7.38
N LEU A 59 -7.68 16.42 6.83
CA LEU A 59 -8.08 15.25 7.60
C LEU A 59 -6.86 14.54 8.20
N ASN A 60 -7.09 13.77 9.27
CA ASN A 60 -6.04 13.02 9.92
C ASN A 60 -5.49 11.90 9.02
N MET A 61 -4.28 12.10 8.49
CA MET A 61 -3.62 11.16 7.58
C MET A 61 -3.36 9.79 8.21
N ASN A 62 -3.09 9.73 9.52
CA ASN A 62 -2.80 8.46 10.19
C ASN A 62 -4.04 7.57 10.21
N LEU A 63 -5.22 8.16 10.41
CA LEU A 63 -6.47 7.43 10.39
C LEU A 63 -6.83 6.99 8.97
N LEU A 64 -6.68 7.89 8.00
CA LEU A 64 -7.06 7.60 6.62
C LEU A 64 -6.16 6.55 5.97
N SER A 65 -4.86 6.58 6.23
CA SER A 65 -3.88 5.62 5.71
C SER A 65 -4.05 4.19 6.26
N ILE A 66 -4.84 3.99 7.32
CA ILE A 66 -5.16 2.66 7.85
C ILE A 66 -6.43 2.10 7.20
N ILE A 67 -7.35 2.98 6.77
CA ILE A 67 -8.65 2.59 6.23
C ILE A 67 -8.54 2.18 4.75
N VAL A 68 -7.62 2.79 4.01
CA VAL A 68 -7.45 2.62 2.57
C VAL A 68 -6.18 1.83 2.27
#